data_AF-A0A8T5LY85-F1
#
_entry.id   AF-A0A8T5LY85-F1
#
_cell.length_a   1.000
_cell.length_b   1.000
_cell.length_c   1.000
_cell.angle_alpha   90.00
_cell.angle_beta   90.00
_cell.angle_gamma   90.00
#
_symmetry.space_group_name_H-M   'P 1'
#
loop_
_entity.id
_entity.type
_entity.pdbx_description
1 polymer ?
#
loop_
_entity_poly.entity_id
_entity_poly.type
_entity_poly.pdbx_seq_one_letter_code
_entity_poly.pdbx_strand_id
1 'polypeptide(L)'
;NFNSMELASELGSALYKFSLGVNLKNPDIIINLEIRNKDCFFYTKNFQGVGGLPPAISDKVLCLFSGGIDSPVAAFELIKRGCKVDFLFVNLVNNQVLNDVLRIYNFLIKRFCFGYKPKMFVVDGKKLVKLIKKETPDSLKQIAFKIVLYKISELIVRKKDYLAFATGESLSQKSSQTLKSLLFIENSVSTPVLRPLLCLDKIEITNIARKIGTLSSSEKIKEFCNLTTCPVSTSPREEDIQKIPCFDFEINKAVEDFYINKGIANMLPVVEKKISKTKKLVFVDVRSEALQKRNPLKVDLNIPYAKLSENIDIFKKDKEYLLICEFGVLSEDAASELRKKGFKAESIDINAFQKHLQ
;
A
#
# COMPACT_ATOMS: atom_id res chain seq x y z
N ASN A 1 -47.71 5.08 -17.38
CA ASN A 1 -46.68 4.03 -17.20
C ASN A 1 -45.88 3.96 -18.48
N PHE A 2 -44.59 4.27 -18.41
CA PHE A 2 -43.68 4.16 -19.54
C PHE A 2 -42.85 2.88 -19.38
N ASN A 3 -42.55 2.17 -20.46
CA ASN A 3 -41.42 1.24 -20.49
C ASN A 3 -40.10 2.01 -20.68
N SER A 4 -38.96 1.34 -20.52
CA SER A 4 -37.64 2.01 -20.56
C SER A 4 -37.37 2.75 -21.87
N MET A 5 -37.85 2.24 -23.02
CA MET A 5 -37.65 2.90 -24.32
C MET A 5 -38.58 4.10 -24.49
N GLU A 6 -39.84 3.99 -24.07
CA GLU A 6 -40.79 5.11 -24.11
C GLU A 6 -40.32 6.26 -23.21
N LEU A 7 -39.83 5.95 -22.01
CA LEU A 7 -39.26 6.95 -21.10
C LEU A 7 -38.02 7.61 -21.71
N ALA A 8 -37.12 6.83 -22.31
CA ALA A 8 -35.93 7.37 -22.96
C ALA A 8 -36.29 8.28 -24.14
N SER A 9 -37.30 7.91 -24.94
CA SER A 9 -37.81 8.72 -26.05
C SER A 9 -38.45 10.02 -25.57
N GLU A 10 -39.31 9.96 -24.55
CA GLU A 10 -39.99 11.14 -24.00
C GLU A 10 -38.98 12.11 -23.37
N LEU A 11 -38.04 11.58 -22.59
CA LEU A 11 -36.97 12.36 -22.00
C LEU A 11 -36.05 12.96 -23.08
N GLY A 12 -35.69 12.17 -24.09
CA GLY A 12 -34.90 12.62 -25.23
C GLY A 12 -35.57 13.79 -25.96
N SER A 13 -36.86 13.68 -26.25
CA SER A 13 -37.68 14.74 -26.84
C SER A 13 -37.69 16.02 -26.00
N ALA A 14 -37.90 15.90 -24.69
CA ALA A 14 -37.93 17.04 -23.79
C ALA A 14 -36.58 17.78 -23.70
N LEU A 15 -35.48 17.03 -23.81
CA LEU A 15 -34.12 17.55 -23.74
C LEU A 15 -33.55 17.99 -25.09
N TYR A 16 -34.15 17.56 -26.19
CA TYR A 16 -33.63 17.77 -27.54
C TYR A 16 -33.32 19.23 -27.84
N LYS A 17 -34.21 20.14 -27.40
CA LYS A 17 -34.07 21.61 -27.57
C LYS A 17 -32.85 22.22 -26.88
N PHE A 18 -32.21 21.49 -25.96
CA PHE A 18 -30.99 21.92 -25.26
C PHE A 18 -29.74 21.19 -25.76
N SER A 19 -29.85 20.41 -26.83
CA SER A 19 -28.77 19.58 -27.36
C SER A 19 -28.48 19.88 -28.83
N LEU A 20 -27.31 19.47 -29.32
CA LEU A 20 -26.97 19.50 -30.75
C LEU A 20 -27.50 18.27 -31.51
N GLY A 21 -28.16 17.34 -30.82
CA GLY A 21 -28.67 16.08 -31.36
C GLY A 21 -28.49 14.91 -30.40
N VAL A 22 -28.96 13.73 -30.82
CA VAL A 22 -28.88 12.47 -30.04
C VAL A 22 -27.84 11.54 -30.67
N ASN A 23 -26.90 11.05 -29.86
CA ASN A 23 -25.89 10.08 -30.27
C ASN A 23 -25.91 8.84 -29.36
N LEU A 24 -26.38 7.71 -29.87
CA LEU A 24 -26.47 6.45 -29.10
C LEU A 24 -25.13 5.70 -29.00
N LYS A 25 -24.10 6.09 -29.77
CA LYS A 25 -22.79 5.42 -29.81
C LYS A 25 -21.75 6.12 -28.94
N ASN A 26 -21.64 7.45 -29.07
CA ASN A 26 -20.64 8.25 -28.37
C ASN A 26 -21.21 9.61 -27.93
N PRO A 27 -22.12 9.63 -26.94
CA PRO A 27 -22.70 10.87 -26.41
C PRO A 27 -21.71 11.65 -25.53
N ASP A 28 -21.74 12.97 -25.61
CA ASP A 28 -20.97 13.84 -24.71
C ASP A 28 -21.49 13.81 -23.27
N ILE A 29 -22.81 13.64 -23.12
CA ILE A 29 -23.51 13.55 -21.84
C ILE A 29 -24.46 12.36 -21.88
N ILE A 30 -24.30 11.46 -20.91
CA ILE A 30 -25.22 10.35 -20.68
C ILE A 30 -26.13 10.74 -19.53
N ILE A 31 -27.44 10.73 -19.77
CA ILE A 31 -28.45 10.95 -18.74
C ILE A 31 -29.05 9.61 -18.36
N ASN A 32 -28.92 9.26 -17.08
CA ASN A 32 -29.49 8.04 -16.54
C ASN A 32 -30.61 8.41 -15.58
N LEU A 33 -31.76 7.75 -15.76
CA LEU A 33 -32.85 7.75 -14.81
C LEU A 33 -33.03 6.33 -14.29
N GLU A 34 -33.03 6.19 -12.97
CA GLU A 34 -33.37 4.95 -12.29
C GLU A 34 -34.64 5.17 -11.48
N ILE A 35 -35.73 4.53 -11.90
CA ILE A 35 -37.02 4.60 -11.20
C ILE A 35 -37.17 3.35 -10.35
N ARG A 36 -37.27 3.54 -9.03
CA ARG A 36 -37.52 2.46 -8.07
C ARG A 36 -38.72 2.83 -7.20
N ASN A 37 -39.75 2.01 -7.24
CA ASN A 37 -41.01 2.25 -6.53
C ASN A 37 -41.62 3.63 -6.88
N LYS A 38 -41.58 4.58 -5.95
CA LYS A 38 -42.12 5.94 -6.11
C LYS A 38 -41.03 7.00 -6.32
N ASP A 39 -39.76 6.59 -6.29
CA ASP A 39 -38.61 7.49 -6.37
C ASP A 39 -37.97 7.43 -7.76
N CYS A 40 -37.49 8.58 -8.22
CA CYS A 40 -36.76 8.73 -9.47
C CYS A 40 -35.37 9.31 -9.18
N PHE A 41 -34.33 8.53 -9.47
CA PHE A 41 -32.94 8.91 -9.28
C PHE A 41 -32.35 9.35 -10.62
N PHE A 42 -31.83 10.58 -10.65
CA PHE A 42 -31.16 11.15 -11.81
C PHE A 42 -29.66 11.23 -11.58
N TYR A 43 -28.86 10.73 -12.53
CA TYR A 43 -27.42 10.87 -12.50
C TYR A 43 -26.79 10.93 -13.89
N THR A 44 -25.71 11.71 -13.99
CA THR A 44 -24.96 11.93 -15.24
C THR A 44 -23.56 11.32 -15.22
N LYS A 45 -23.09 10.92 -14.04
CA LYS A 45 -21.75 10.36 -13.85
C LYS A 45 -21.86 9.05 -13.08
N ASN A 46 -21.13 8.05 -13.56
CA ASN A 46 -20.91 6.80 -12.86
C ASN A 46 -19.43 6.69 -12.54
N PHE A 47 -19.09 6.48 -11.28
CA PHE A 47 -17.72 6.33 -10.83
C PHE A 47 -17.47 4.86 -10.51
N GLN A 48 -16.62 4.21 -11.30
CA GLN A 48 -16.25 2.84 -11.05
C GLN A 48 -15.43 2.74 -9.76
N GLY A 49 -15.97 2.03 -8.78
CA GLY A 49 -15.26 1.70 -7.55
C GLY A 49 -14.14 0.67 -7.77
N VAL A 50 -13.47 0.29 -6.68
CA VAL A 50 -12.41 -0.74 -6.72
C VAL A 50 -12.92 -2.15 -7.05
N GLY A 51 -14.24 -2.37 -6.95
CA GLY A 51 -14.87 -3.69 -7.10
C GLY A 51 -14.50 -4.63 -5.95
N GLY A 52 -14.71 -5.93 -6.16
CA GLY A 52 -14.40 -6.95 -5.15
C GLY A 52 -15.53 -7.15 -4.14
N LEU A 53 -15.16 -7.66 -2.96
CA LEU A 53 -16.06 -7.97 -1.85
C LEU A 53 -15.90 -6.94 -0.72
N PRO A 54 -16.94 -6.70 0.09
CA PRO A 54 -16.81 -5.89 1.29
C PRO A 54 -15.66 -6.42 2.17
N PRO A 55 -14.81 -5.54 2.71
CA PRO A 55 -13.66 -5.97 3.50
C PRO A 55 -14.09 -6.64 4.80
N ALA A 56 -13.31 -7.62 5.26
CA ALA A 56 -13.51 -8.36 6.52
C ALA A 56 -14.84 -9.12 6.65
N ILE A 57 -15.41 -9.58 5.52
CA ILE A 57 -16.52 -10.56 5.52
C ILE A 57 -16.04 -12.01 5.56
N SER A 58 -14.74 -12.25 5.27
CA SER A 58 -14.10 -13.56 5.26
C SER A 58 -13.08 -13.69 6.40
N ASP A 59 -12.42 -14.85 6.48
CA ASP A 59 -11.48 -15.23 7.52
C ASP A 59 -10.28 -14.29 7.66
N LYS A 60 -9.62 -14.41 8.82
CA LYS A 60 -8.44 -13.61 9.15
C LYS A 60 -7.19 -14.18 8.48
N VAL A 61 -6.42 -13.29 7.89
CA VAL A 61 -5.12 -13.61 7.26
C VAL A 61 -4.07 -12.65 7.78
N LEU A 62 -2.88 -13.17 8.12
CA LEU A 62 -1.72 -12.36 8.51
C LEU A 62 -0.86 -12.05 7.27
N CYS A 63 -0.73 -10.80 6.86
CA CYS A 63 0.09 -10.42 5.71
C CYS A 63 1.48 -9.95 6.16
N LEU A 64 2.55 -10.57 5.66
CA LEU A 64 3.91 -10.00 5.79
C LEU A 64 3.98 -8.69 5.02
N PHE A 65 4.32 -7.62 5.71
CA PHE A 65 4.22 -6.26 5.21
C PHE A 65 5.54 -5.52 5.38
N SER A 66 6.34 -5.45 4.30
CA SER A 66 7.63 -4.77 4.29
C SER A 66 7.52 -3.28 3.97
N GLY A 67 6.36 -2.82 3.49
CA GLY A 67 6.17 -1.48 2.93
C GLY A 67 6.79 -1.27 1.54
N GLY A 68 7.60 -2.21 1.04
CA GLY A 68 8.04 -2.20 -0.36
C GLY A 68 6.89 -2.53 -1.32
N ILE A 69 7.05 -2.23 -2.60
CA ILE A 69 5.97 -2.17 -3.63
C ILE A 69 5.00 -3.35 -3.56
N ASP A 70 5.53 -4.57 -3.47
CA ASP A 70 4.74 -5.80 -3.60
C ASP A 70 3.81 -6.03 -2.39
N SER A 71 4.26 -5.74 -1.16
CA SER A 71 3.50 -6.13 0.05
C SER A 71 2.19 -5.35 0.29
N PRO A 72 2.08 -4.03 0.01
CA PRO A 72 0.80 -3.33 0.00
C PRO A 72 -0.14 -3.82 -1.09
N VAL A 73 0.38 -4.23 -2.25
CA VAL A 73 -0.45 -4.78 -3.34
C VAL A 73 -1.02 -6.13 -2.95
N ALA A 74 -0.21 -7.01 -2.36
CA ALA A 74 -0.66 -8.30 -1.85
C ALA A 74 -1.74 -8.15 -0.76
N ALA A 75 -1.52 -7.23 0.20
CA ALA A 75 -2.53 -6.92 1.21
C ALA A 75 -3.82 -6.38 0.59
N PHE A 76 -3.72 -5.47 -0.39
CA PHE A 76 -4.87 -4.91 -1.09
C PHE A 76 -5.69 -5.99 -1.81
N GLU A 77 -5.05 -6.91 -2.55
CA GLU A 77 -5.77 -7.98 -3.25
C GLU A 77 -6.53 -8.88 -2.26
N LEU A 78 -5.95 -9.19 -1.10
CA LEU A 78 -6.65 -9.95 -0.05
C LEU A 78 -7.84 -9.17 0.53
N ILE A 79 -7.66 -7.88 0.84
CA ILE A 79 -8.74 -7.00 1.34
C ILE A 79 -9.88 -6.93 0.31
N LYS A 80 -9.56 -6.80 -0.97
CA LYS A 80 -10.51 -6.77 -2.10
C LYS A 80 -11.26 -8.10 -2.27
N ARG A 81 -10.70 -9.21 -1.79
CA ARG A 81 -11.38 -10.51 -1.69
C ARG A 81 -12.12 -10.73 -0.36
N GLY A 82 -12.25 -9.69 0.45
CA GLY A 82 -13.04 -9.70 1.69
C GLY A 82 -12.32 -10.28 2.91
N CYS A 83 -11.03 -10.66 2.78
CA CYS A 83 -10.26 -11.16 3.91
C CYS A 83 -10.09 -10.09 4.99
N LYS A 84 -10.11 -10.51 6.25
CA LYS A 84 -9.77 -9.65 7.38
C LYS A 84 -8.25 -9.65 7.58
N VAL A 85 -7.57 -8.70 6.94
CA VAL A 85 -6.11 -8.66 6.90
C VAL A 85 -5.54 -7.93 8.11
N ASP A 86 -4.71 -8.65 8.87
CA ASP A 86 -3.78 -8.06 9.85
C ASP A 86 -2.36 -8.16 9.29
N PHE A 87 -1.42 -7.38 9.81
CA PHE A 87 -0.13 -7.11 9.19
C PHE A 87 1.02 -7.50 10.11
N LEU A 88 2.09 -8.05 9.55
CA LEU A 88 3.32 -8.39 10.24
C LEU A 88 4.50 -7.67 9.60
N PHE A 89 5.20 -6.84 10.35
CA PHE A 89 6.47 -6.25 9.96
C PHE A 89 7.60 -6.73 10.86
N VAL A 90 8.65 -7.25 10.24
CA VAL A 90 9.89 -7.63 10.93
C VAL A 90 10.90 -6.51 10.72
N ASN A 91 11.14 -5.72 11.77
CA ASN A 91 12.06 -4.59 11.72
C ASN A 91 13.51 -5.07 11.78
N LEU A 92 14.27 -4.81 10.72
CA LEU A 92 15.65 -5.27 10.59
C LEU A 92 16.70 -4.20 10.92
N VAL A 93 16.30 -2.95 11.11
CA VAL A 93 17.25 -1.81 11.12
C VAL A 93 16.98 -0.83 12.25
N ASN A 94 16.06 0.11 12.06
CA ASN A 94 15.86 1.23 12.96
C ASN A 94 14.39 1.69 12.91
N ASN A 95 14.06 2.65 13.79
CA ASN A 95 12.70 3.16 13.92
C ASN A 95 12.28 4.04 12.73
N GLN A 96 13.21 4.58 11.95
CA GLN A 96 12.89 5.35 10.75
C GLN A 96 12.22 4.46 9.71
N VAL A 97 12.77 3.27 9.45
CA VAL A 97 12.18 2.29 8.52
C VAL A 97 10.79 1.88 8.99
N LEU A 98 10.63 1.62 10.30
CA LEU A 98 9.32 1.33 10.87
C LEU A 98 8.32 2.46 10.59
N ASN A 99 8.68 3.72 10.81
CA ASN A 99 7.79 4.84 10.51
C ASN A 99 7.43 4.93 9.03
N ASP A 100 8.37 4.71 8.12
CA ASP A 100 8.09 4.74 6.69
C ASP A 100 7.12 3.61 6.29
N VAL A 101 7.26 2.41 6.88
CA VAL A 101 6.31 1.31 6.71
C VAL A 101 4.94 1.63 7.33
N LEU A 102 4.92 2.21 8.54
CA LEU A 102 3.68 2.59 9.22
C LEU A 102 2.91 3.66 8.45
N ARG A 103 3.59 4.57 7.73
CA ARG A 103 2.93 5.56 6.85
C ARG A 103 2.13 4.86 5.74
N ILE A 104 2.74 3.89 5.07
CA ILE A 104 2.10 3.13 3.98
C ILE A 104 0.98 2.25 4.54
N TYR A 105 1.22 1.59 5.69
CA TYR A 105 0.20 0.83 6.41
C TYR A 105 -1.02 1.70 6.78
N ASN A 106 -0.81 2.84 7.44
CA ASN A 106 -1.88 3.76 7.86
C ASN A 106 -2.67 4.26 6.66
N PHE A 107 -1.99 4.60 5.57
CA PHE A 107 -2.61 5.01 4.33
C PHE A 107 -3.50 3.89 3.74
N LEU A 108 -2.96 2.67 3.64
CA LEU A 108 -3.67 1.53 3.09
C LEU A 108 -4.92 1.19 3.92
N ILE A 109 -4.79 1.06 5.24
CA ILE A 109 -5.92 0.68 6.08
C ILE A 109 -7.01 1.76 6.13
N LYS A 110 -6.62 3.05 6.11
CA LYS A 110 -7.58 4.15 6.07
C LYS A 110 -8.38 4.14 4.78
N ARG A 111 -7.73 3.75 3.67
CA ARG A 111 -8.31 3.78 2.34
C ARG A 111 -9.14 2.55 2.00
N PHE A 112 -8.81 1.38 2.55
CA PHE A 112 -9.41 0.11 2.11
C PHE A 112 -9.98 -0.77 3.23
N CYS A 113 -9.67 -0.52 4.50
CA CYS A 113 -10.15 -1.35 5.62
C CYS A 113 -11.35 -0.71 6.33
N PHE A 114 -12.41 -0.38 5.59
CA PHE A 114 -13.64 0.13 6.18
C PHE A 114 -14.34 -0.94 7.03
N GLY A 115 -14.93 -0.55 8.16
CA GLY A 115 -15.71 -1.46 9.02
C GLY A 115 -14.88 -2.33 9.97
N TYR A 116 -13.55 -2.31 9.93
CA TYR A 116 -12.72 -2.98 10.94
C TYR A 116 -11.41 -2.23 11.21
N LYS A 117 -10.73 -2.59 12.30
CA LYS A 117 -9.43 -2.03 12.69
C LYS A 117 -8.36 -3.12 12.58
N PRO A 118 -7.56 -3.14 11.50
CA PRO A 118 -6.44 -4.05 11.36
C PRO A 118 -5.46 -3.96 12.53
N LYS A 119 -4.72 -5.04 12.77
CA LYS A 119 -3.59 -5.07 13.69
C LYS A 119 -2.28 -5.04 12.92
N MET A 120 -1.28 -4.37 13.48
CA MET A 120 0.10 -4.38 13.01
C MET A 120 0.98 -5.00 14.10
N PHE A 121 1.51 -6.19 13.82
CA PHE A 121 2.51 -6.87 14.62
C PHE A 121 3.90 -6.38 14.19
N VAL A 122 4.71 -5.92 15.14
CA VAL A 122 6.08 -5.46 14.90
C VAL A 122 7.04 -6.34 15.70
N VAL A 123 7.88 -7.07 14.99
CA VAL A 123 8.90 -7.98 15.53
C VAL A 123 10.29 -7.39 15.30
N ASP A 124 11.17 -7.39 16.31
CA ASP A 124 12.59 -7.02 16.09
C ASP A 124 13.37 -8.23 15.53
N GLY A 125 13.80 -8.12 14.27
CA GLY A 125 14.57 -9.14 13.56
C GLY A 125 16.08 -8.91 13.55
N LYS A 126 16.61 -7.88 14.21
CA LYS A 126 18.03 -7.50 14.11
C LYS A 126 18.97 -8.59 14.59
N LYS A 127 18.64 -9.25 15.72
CA LYS A 127 19.45 -10.36 16.26
C LYS A 127 19.47 -11.54 15.28
N LEU A 128 18.30 -11.92 14.75
CA LEU A 128 18.16 -12.99 13.76
C LEU A 128 18.99 -12.73 12.52
N VAL A 129 18.91 -11.52 11.94
CA VAL A 129 19.71 -11.14 10.77
C VAL A 129 21.22 -11.23 11.05
N LYS A 130 21.68 -10.80 12.23
CA LYS A 130 23.09 -10.92 12.62
C LYS A 130 23.55 -12.38 12.68
N LEU A 131 22.73 -13.27 13.26
CA LEU A 131 23.04 -14.70 13.36
C LEU A 131 23.06 -15.36 11.99
N ILE A 132 22.04 -15.13 11.14
CA ILE A 132 22.00 -15.64 9.76
C ILE A 132 23.27 -15.25 9.00
N LYS A 133 23.69 -13.98 9.10
CA LYS A 133 24.91 -13.50 8.43
C LYS A 133 26.19 -14.20 8.91
N LYS A 134 26.24 -14.59 10.18
CA LYS A 134 27.42 -15.19 10.82
C LYS A 134 27.48 -16.70 10.63
N GLU A 135 26.34 -17.39 10.71
CA GLU A 135 26.27 -18.84 10.90
C GLU A 135 25.73 -19.59 9.68
N THR A 136 25.15 -18.89 8.70
CA THR A 136 24.64 -19.51 7.48
C THR A 136 25.61 -19.31 6.31
N PRO A 137 25.84 -20.35 5.47
CA PRO A 137 26.61 -20.21 4.22
C PRO A 137 26.09 -19.07 3.34
N ASP A 138 26.98 -18.31 2.69
CA ASP A 138 26.60 -17.07 2.00
C ASP A 138 25.53 -17.27 0.92
N SER A 139 25.61 -18.36 0.15
CA SER A 139 24.62 -18.70 -0.89
C SER A 139 23.21 -19.01 -0.36
N LEU A 140 23.09 -19.33 0.93
CA LEU A 140 21.84 -19.73 1.60
C LEU A 140 21.26 -18.66 2.53
N LYS A 141 21.98 -17.58 2.85
CA LYS A 141 21.51 -16.54 3.79
C LYS A 141 20.15 -15.97 3.41
N GLN A 142 19.89 -15.75 2.13
CA GLN A 142 18.61 -15.23 1.66
C GLN A 142 17.45 -16.21 1.90
N ILE A 143 17.69 -17.50 1.66
CA ILE A 143 16.72 -18.57 1.88
C ILE A 143 16.47 -18.75 3.37
N ALA A 144 17.54 -18.81 4.19
CA ALA A 144 17.45 -18.90 5.63
C ALA A 144 16.64 -17.73 6.23
N PHE A 145 16.85 -16.52 5.73
CA PHE A 145 16.07 -15.35 6.15
C PHE A 145 14.58 -15.49 5.81
N LYS A 146 14.24 -16.00 4.64
CA LYS A 146 12.85 -16.26 4.25
C LYS A 146 12.20 -17.34 5.12
N ILE A 147 12.91 -18.42 5.42
CA ILE A 147 12.49 -19.45 6.38
C ILE A 147 12.19 -18.83 7.75
N VAL A 148 13.08 -17.98 8.26
CA VAL A 148 12.88 -17.27 9.53
C VAL A 148 11.62 -16.40 9.49
N LEU A 149 11.39 -15.65 8.41
CA LEU A 149 10.16 -14.86 8.24
C LEU A 149 8.89 -15.73 8.22
N TYR A 150 8.92 -16.86 7.52
CA TYR A 150 7.81 -17.81 7.47
C TYR A 150 7.54 -18.42 8.83
N LYS A 151 8.57 -18.86 9.56
CA LYS A 151 8.44 -19.41 10.92
C LYS A 151 7.90 -18.38 11.92
N ILE A 152 8.36 -17.13 11.90
CA ILE A 152 7.79 -16.05 12.72
C ILE A 152 6.30 -15.89 12.42
N SER A 153 5.93 -15.92 11.13
CA SER A 153 4.55 -15.76 10.68
C SER A 153 3.68 -16.93 11.14
N GLU A 154 4.14 -18.17 10.99
CA GLU A 154 3.44 -19.37 11.47
C GLU A 154 3.21 -19.34 12.99
N LEU A 155 4.21 -18.93 13.78
CA LEU A 155 4.04 -18.82 15.22
C LEU A 155 2.96 -17.80 15.60
N ILE A 156 2.93 -16.63 14.93
CA ILE A 156 1.89 -15.63 15.17
C ILE A 156 0.53 -16.13 14.69
N VAL A 157 0.46 -16.78 13.52
CA VAL A 157 -0.76 -17.38 12.97
C VAL A 157 -1.38 -18.34 13.99
N ARG A 158 -0.59 -19.30 14.50
CA ARG A 158 -1.03 -20.28 15.49
C ARG A 158 -1.43 -19.64 16.82
N LYS A 159 -0.63 -18.68 17.34
CA LYS A 159 -0.90 -18.02 18.63
C LYS A 159 -2.13 -17.11 18.62
N LYS A 160 -2.58 -16.65 17.44
CA LYS A 160 -3.60 -15.61 17.30
C LYS A 160 -4.79 -16.02 16.43
N ASP A 161 -4.90 -17.31 16.10
CA ASP A 161 -6.04 -17.92 15.43
C ASP A 161 -6.31 -17.29 14.05
N TYR A 162 -5.28 -17.32 13.21
CA TYR A 162 -5.38 -17.05 11.78
C TYR A 162 -5.40 -18.36 11.00
N LEU A 163 -6.02 -18.39 9.81
CA LEU A 163 -6.03 -19.60 8.98
C LEU A 163 -4.80 -19.72 8.08
N ALA A 164 -4.20 -18.58 7.71
CA ALA A 164 -3.08 -18.51 6.78
C ALA A 164 -2.28 -17.23 7.03
N PHE A 165 -1.05 -17.20 6.50
CA PHE A 165 -0.34 -15.95 6.27
C PHE A 165 -0.13 -15.71 4.77
N ALA A 166 0.17 -14.47 4.41
CA ALA A 166 0.33 -14.05 3.03
C ALA A 166 1.65 -13.30 2.81
N THR A 167 2.19 -13.45 1.61
CA THR A 167 3.39 -12.73 1.16
C THR A 167 3.13 -11.99 -0.15
N GLY A 168 3.91 -10.94 -0.42
CA GLY A 168 3.96 -10.29 -1.73
C GLY A 168 4.95 -10.96 -2.69
N GLU A 169 5.12 -12.28 -2.62
CA GLU A 169 6.04 -12.99 -3.52
C GLU A 169 5.40 -13.24 -4.88
N SER A 170 6.16 -12.95 -5.94
CA SER A 170 5.83 -13.20 -7.34
C SER A 170 6.84 -14.17 -7.94
N LEU A 171 6.39 -15.01 -8.86
CA LEU A 171 7.22 -16.07 -9.41
C LEU A 171 8.32 -15.51 -10.30
N SER A 172 9.56 -15.98 -10.11
CA SER A 172 10.72 -15.65 -10.95
C SER A 172 11.11 -14.16 -11.00
N GLN A 173 10.56 -13.29 -10.14
CA GLN A 173 10.94 -11.88 -10.08
C GLN A 173 12.26 -11.65 -9.32
N LYS A 174 12.55 -12.47 -8.31
CA LYS A 174 13.82 -12.47 -7.55
C LYS A 174 14.46 -13.86 -7.57
N SER A 175 15.77 -13.92 -7.39
CA SER A 175 16.54 -15.18 -7.31
C SER A 175 16.04 -16.14 -6.23
N SER A 176 15.47 -15.62 -5.15
CA SER A 176 14.85 -16.40 -4.06
C SER A 176 13.41 -16.84 -4.33
N GLN A 177 12.83 -16.52 -5.49
CA GLN A 177 11.42 -16.77 -5.84
C GLN A 177 11.26 -17.70 -7.06
N THR A 178 12.22 -18.60 -7.28
CA THR A 178 12.00 -19.73 -8.20
C THR A 178 11.02 -20.73 -7.56
N LEU A 179 10.36 -21.57 -8.35
CA LEU A 179 9.50 -22.63 -7.80
C LEU A 179 10.21 -23.51 -6.77
N LYS A 180 11.49 -23.84 -7.03
CA LYS A 180 12.31 -24.64 -6.12
C LYS A 180 12.58 -23.91 -4.80
N SER A 181 12.94 -22.63 -4.86
CA SER A 181 13.16 -21.83 -3.65
C SER A 181 11.87 -21.63 -2.87
N LEU A 182 10.74 -21.36 -3.54
CA LEU A 182 9.44 -21.22 -2.88
C LEU A 182 9.03 -22.52 -2.18
N LEU A 183 9.13 -23.65 -2.87
CA LEU A 183 8.84 -24.97 -2.28
C LEU A 183 9.75 -25.26 -1.07
N PHE A 184 11.05 -25.01 -1.22
CA PHE A 184 12.02 -25.24 -0.14
C PHE A 184 11.73 -24.38 1.11
N ILE A 185 11.36 -23.11 0.91
CA ILE A 185 10.99 -22.21 2.01
C ILE A 185 9.65 -22.64 2.63
N GLU A 186 8.66 -22.99 1.80
CA GLU A 186 7.32 -23.38 2.27
C GLU A 186 7.34 -24.68 3.07
N ASN A 187 8.19 -25.65 2.72
CA ASN A 187 8.39 -26.88 3.49
C ASN A 187 8.90 -26.65 4.93
N SER A 188 9.33 -25.43 5.28
CA SER A 188 9.74 -25.07 6.65
C SER A 188 8.59 -24.73 7.59
N VAL A 189 7.35 -24.66 7.06
CA VAL A 189 6.12 -24.37 7.80
C VAL A 189 5.01 -25.31 7.36
N SER A 190 3.98 -25.44 8.18
CA SER A 190 2.77 -26.23 7.88
C SER A 190 1.55 -25.37 7.54
N THR A 191 1.63 -24.08 7.88
CA THR A 191 0.54 -23.12 7.70
C THR A 191 0.42 -22.72 6.22
N PRO A 192 -0.80 -22.66 5.65
CA PRO A 192 -0.99 -22.21 4.26
C PRO A 192 -0.38 -20.83 4.00
N VAL A 193 0.33 -20.71 2.87
CA VAL A 193 0.98 -19.45 2.43
C VAL A 193 0.29 -18.89 1.20
N LEU A 194 -0.46 -17.79 1.38
CA LEU A 194 -1.14 -17.11 0.28
C LEU A 194 -0.17 -16.19 -0.46
N ARG A 195 -0.14 -16.27 -1.79
CA ARG A 195 0.72 -15.44 -2.65
C ARG A 195 -0.12 -14.73 -3.72
N PRO A 196 -0.83 -13.63 -3.37
CA PRO A 196 -1.74 -12.96 -4.30
C PRO A 196 -1.09 -12.48 -5.61
N LEU A 197 0.23 -12.31 -5.61
CA LEU A 197 1.00 -11.78 -6.74
C LEU A 197 1.79 -12.85 -7.50
N LEU A 198 1.59 -14.14 -7.18
CA LEU A 198 2.42 -15.24 -7.68
C LEU A 198 2.59 -15.21 -9.21
N CYS A 199 1.53 -14.90 -9.94
CA CYS A 199 1.50 -14.94 -11.40
C CYS A 199 1.51 -13.55 -12.06
N LEU A 200 1.68 -12.47 -11.29
CA LEU A 200 1.73 -11.12 -11.84
C LEU A 200 3.16 -10.72 -12.19
N ASP A 201 3.31 -10.00 -13.30
CA ASP A 201 4.58 -9.39 -13.64
C ASP A 201 4.83 -8.08 -12.86
N LYS A 202 6.06 -7.57 -12.96
CA LYS A 202 6.46 -6.34 -12.26
C LYS A 202 5.67 -5.11 -12.70
N ILE A 203 5.31 -5.02 -13.98
CA ILE A 203 4.58 -3.87 -14.53
C ILE A 203 3.15 -3.88 -14.00
N GLU A 204 2.50 -5.04 -13.97
CA GLU A 204 1.18 -5.23 -13.38
C GLU A 204 1.16 -4.85 -11.90
N ILE A 205 2.09 -5.37 -11.10
CA ILE A 205 2.22 -5.04 -9.67
C ILE A 205 2.42 -3.54 -9.49
N THR A 206 3.31 -2.93 -10.28
CA THR A 206 3.59 -1.48 -10.23
C THR A 206 2.35 -0.66 -10.62
N ASN A 207 1.58 -1.11 -11.60
CA ASN A 207 0.34 -0.45 -12.02
C ASN A 207 -0.72 -0.52 -10.93
N ILE A 208 -0.85 -1.66 -10.25
CA ILE A 208 -1.75 -1.78 -9.09
C ILE A 208 -1.27 -0.87 -7.96
N ALA A 209 0.02 -0.88 -7.61
CA ALA A 209 0.60 0.00 -6.59
C ALA A 209 0.31 1.48 -6.88
N ARG A 210 0.41 1.89 -8.15
CA ARG A 210 0.05 3.24 -8.59
C ARG A 210 -1.44 3.52 -8.41
N LYS A 211 -2.30 2.59 -8.85
CA LYS A 211 -3.76 2.71 -8.75
C LYS A 211 -4.23 2.82 -7.30
N ILE A 212 -3.59 2.10 -6.38
CA ILE A 212 -3.93 2.15 -4.94
C ILE A 212 -3.24 3.29 -4.19
N GLY A 213 -2.29 3.99 -4.82
CA GLY A 213 -1.60 5.17 -4.27
C GLY A 213 -0.46 4.83 -3.28
N THR A 214 0.19 3.68 -3.43
CA THR A 214 1.30 3.26 -2.56
C THR A 214 2.66 3.33 -3.24
N LEU A 215 2.70 3.51 -4.57
CA LEU A 215 3.92 3.34 -5.37
C LEU A 215 5.08 4.24 -4.92
N SER A 216 4.94 5.57 -4.93
CA SER A 216 6.09 6.47 -4.66
C SER A 216 6.66 6.31 -3.26
N SER A 217 5.80 6.07 -2.27
CA SER A 217 6.23 5.88 -0.89
C SER A 217 6.92 4.53 -0.72
N SER A 218 6.41 3.49 -1.40
CA SER A 218 7.00 2.16 -1.37
C SER A 218 8.37 2.11 -2.07
N GLU A 219 8.57 2.89 -3.15
CA GLU A 219 9.85 3.03 -3.85
C GLU A 219 10.97 3.61 -2.96
N LYS A 220 10.61 4.40 -1.94
CA LYS A 220 11.57 4.98 -0.98
C LYS A 220 12.00 4.02 0.13
N ILE A 221 11.23 2.95 0.34
CA ILE A 221 11.59 1.94 1.34
C ILE A 221 12.87 1.25 0.86
N LYS A 222 13.96 1.51 1.58
CA LYS A 222 15.23 0.84 1.32
C LYS A 222 15.07 -0.67 1.56
N GLU A 223 15.45 -1.47 0.57
CA GLU A 223 15.49 -2.92 0.74
C GLU A 223 16.68 -3.32 1.62
N PHE A 224 16.42 -3.63 2.88
CA PHE A 224 17.44 -4.15 3.82
C PHE A 224 17.52 -5.68 3.87
N CYS A 225 16.77 -6.34 2.99
CA CYS A 225 16.60 -7.78 2.97
C CYS A 225 17.67 -8.52 2.15
N ASN A 226 18.60 -7.82 1.48
CA ASN A 226 19.67 -8.46 0.72
C ASN A 226 20.82 -8.82 1.67
N LEU A 227 20.89 -10.09 2.07
CA LEU A 227 21.84 -10.57 3.07
C LEU A 227 23.08 -11.24 2.48
N THR A 228 23.12 -11.41 1.16
CA THR A 228 24.14 -12.18 0.44
C THR A 228 25.14 -11.27 -0.25
N THR A 229 26.40 -11.68 -0.28
CA THR A 229 27.46 -11.04 -1.07
C THR A 229 27.76 -11.78 -2.37
N CYS A 230 27.33 -13.04 -2.47
CA CYS A 230 27.40 -13.89 -3.66
C CYS A 230 26.02 -14.12 -4.29
N PRO A 231 25.95 -14.71 -5.52
CA PRO A 231 24.67 -15.11 -6.10
C PRO A 231 23.87 -16.01 -5.17
N VAL A 232 22.60 -15.65 -4.96
CA VAL A 232 21.66 -16.44 -4.15
C VAL A 232 21.40 -17.77 -4.83
N SER A 233 21.32 -18.86 -4.05
CA SER A 233 20.91 -20.15 -4.59
C SER A 233 19.49 -20.07 -5.17
N THR A 234 19.36 -20.40 -6.45
CA THR A 234 18.08 -20.41 -7.20
C THR A 234 17.44 -21.79 -7.26
N SER A 235 18.13 -22.82 -6.75
CA SER A 235 17.70 -24.22 -6.78
C SER A 235 18.22 -24.96 -5.53
N PRO A 236 17.82 -24.53 -4.31
CA PRO A 236 18.19 -25.24 -3.09
C PRO A 236 17.69 -26.69 -3.13
N ARG A 237 18.48 -27.60 -2.58
CA ARG A 237 18.16 -29.02 -2.44
C ARG A 237 17.75 -29.30 -1.00
N GLU A 238 17.00 -30.37 -0.77
CA GLU A 238 16.57 -30.75 0.59
C GLU A 238 17.75 -30.86 1.56
N GLU A 239 18.88 -31.42 1.13
CA GLU A 239 20.13 -31.52 1.91
C GLU A 239 20.67 -30.17 2.38
N ASP A 240 20.37 -29.07 1.67
CA ASP A 240 20.82 -27.73 2.07
C ASP A 240 20.16 -27.26 3.37
N ILE A 241 19.05 -27.88 3.79
CA ILE A 241 18.41 -27.55 5.08
C ILE A 241 19.35 -27.84 6.26
N GLN A 242 20.18 -28.89 6.16
CA GLN A 242 21.14 -29.25 7.20
C GLN A 242 22.26 -28.22 7.35
N LYS A 243 22.46 -27.39 6.32
CA LYS A 243 23.45 -26.30 6.31
C LYS A 243 22.88 -24.99 6.84
N ILE A 244 21.57 -24.91 7.08
CA ILE A 244 20.90 -23.75 7.67
C ILE A 244 20.72 -24.02 9.16
N PRO A 245 21.37 -23.26 10.06
CA PRO A 245 21.19 -23.42 11.49
C PRO A 245 19.73 -23.27 11.93
N CYS A 246 19.35 -23.97 12.99
CA CYS A 246 18.04 -23.82 13.59
C CYS A 246 17.98 -22.54 14.44
N PHE A 247 17.10 -21.61 14.07
CA PHE A 247 16.92 -20.33 14.77
C PHE A 247 15.68 -20.30 15.67
N ASP A 248 15.11 -21.46 16.03
CA ASP A 248 13.81 -21.54 16.70
C ASP A 248 13.80 -20.84 18.07
N PHE A 249 14.92 -20.89 18.82
CA PHE A 249 15.02 -20.18 20.11
C PHE A 249 14.90 -18.66 19.92
N GLU A 250 15.67 -18.07 19.01
CA GLU A 250 15.59 -16.64 18.71
C GLU A 250 14.26 -16.23 18.10
N ILE A 251 13.68 -17.07 17.25
CA ILE A 251 12.37 -16.83 16.66
C ILE A 251 11.30 -16.77 17.76
N ASN A 252 11.29 -17.74 18.68
CA ASN A 252 10.34 -17.75 19.79
C ASN A 252 10.48 -16.50 20.67
N LYS A 253 11.71 -16.15 21.03
CA LYS A 253 11.98 -14.92 21.81
C LYS A 253 11.49 -13.66 21.08
N ALA A 254 11.77 -13.54 19.79
CA ALA A 254 11.33 -12.40 18.99
C ALA A 254 9.79 -12.29 18.89
N VAL A 255 9.09 -13.43 18.93
CA VAL A 255 7.62 -13.49 18.92
C VAL A 255 7.01 -13.29 20.32
N GLU A 256 7.75 -13.52 21.40
CA GLU A 256 7.27 -13.18 22.75
C GLU A 256 7.33 -11.68 23.01
N ASP A 257 8.34 -11.01 22.47
CA ASP A 257 8.61 -9.58 22.67
C ASP A 257 7.95 -8.66 21.62
N PHE A 258 7.08 -9.19 20.73
CA PHE A 258 6.49 -8.34 19.67
C PHE A 258 5.56 -7.27 20.26
N TYR A 259 5.47 -6.14 19.54
CA TYR A 259 4.48 -5.10 19.81
C TYR A 259 3.29 -5.22 18.85
N ILE A 260 2.08 -4.94 19.34
CA ILE A 260 0.87 -4.86 18.52
C ILE A 260 0.32 -3.44 18.55
N ASN A 261 0.10 -2.86 17.37
CA ASN A 261 -0.76 -1.71 17.20
C ASN A 261 -2.11 -2.12 16.61
N LYS A 262 -3.22 -1.47 17.02
CA LYS A 262 -4.55 -1.71 16.46
C LYS A 262 -5.09 -0.43 15.81
N GLY A 263 -5.44 -0.53 14.53
CA GLY A 263 -5.91 0.60 13.73
C GLY A 263 -4.74 1.47 13.26
N ILE A 264 -4.96 2.79 13.22
CA ILE A 264 -3.94 3.76 12.83
C ILE A 264 -2.81 3.75 13.87
N ALA A 265 -1.60 3.50 13.39
CA ALA A 265 -0.40 3.46 14.21
C ALA A 265 0.20 4.86 14.41
N ASN A 266 0.69 5.11 15.62
CA ASN A 266 1.44 6.33 15.93
C ASN A 266 2.87 6.21 15.40
N MET A 267 3.39 7.30 14.84
CA MET A 267 4.78 7.39 14.44
C MET A 267 5.68 7.50 15.67
N LEU A 268 6.82 6.80 15.65
CA LEU A 268 7.85 6.92 16.67
C LEU A 268 8.63 8.23 16.50
N PRO A 269 9.18 8.83 17.57
CA PRO A 269 10.02 10.01 17.47
C PRO A 269 11.29 9.69 16.66
N VAL A 270 11.61 10.54 15.68
CA VAL A 270 12.85 10.49 14.89
C VAL A 270 13.36 11.90 14.65
N VAL A 271 14.67 12.05 14.40
CA VAL A 271 15.29 13.33 14.07
C VAL A 271 14.64 13.89 12.81
N GLU A 272 13.91 15.00 12.96
CA GLU A 272 13.17 15.63 11.87
C GLU A 272 14.16 16.19 10.81
N LYS A 273 13.84 15.99 9.53
CA LYS A 273 14.55 16.71 8.46
C LYS A 273 14.24 18.19 8.60
N LYS A 274 15.26 19.01 8.82
CA LYS A 274 15.13 20.47 8.74
C LYS A 274 14.71 20.85 7.32
N ILE A 275 13.52 21.43 7.19
CA ILE A 275 13.04 21.98 5.93
C ILE A 275 13.69 23.35 5.75
N SER A 276 14.28 23.57 4.58
CA SER A 276 14.89 24.84 4.20
C SER A 276 13.83 25.94 4.19
N LYS A 277 13.96 26.95 5.05
CA LYS A 277 13.07 28.13 5.10
C LYS A 277 13.49 29.13 4.01
N THR A 278 13.25 28.80 2.75
CA THR A 278 13.44 29.77 1.63
C THR A 278 12.21 30.66 1.52
N LYS A 279 12.39 31.95 1.17
CA LYS A 279 11.28 32.90 0.91
C LYS A 279 10.39 32.53 -0.29
N LYS A 280 10.68 31.43 -1.00
CA LYS A 280 9.96 30.98 -2.21
C LYS A 280 9.19 29.67 -2.02
N LEU A 281 9.01 29.24 -0.77
CA LEU A 281 8.29 28.03 -0.42
C LEU A 281 6.77 28.25 -0.49
N VAL A 282 6.06 27.34 -1.16
CA VAL A 282 4.60 27.33 -1.32
C VAL A 282 4.06 26.03 -0.72
N PHE A 283 3.10 26.16 0.20
CA PHE A 283 2.41 25.02 0.81
C PHE A 283 1.21 24.59 -0.03
N VAL A 284 1.13 23.30 -0.33
CA VAL A 284 0.05 22.74 -1.17
C VAL A 284 -0.63 21.58 -0.44
N ASP A 285 -1.90 21.73 -0.10
CA ASP A 285 -2.71 20.64 0.46
C ASP A 285 -3.25 19.75 -0.65
N VAL A 286 -2.84 18.47 -0.65
CA VAL A 286 -3.26 17.47 -1.65
C VAL A 286 -4.26 16.45 -1.13
N ARG A 287 -4.84 16.67 0.06
CA ARG A 287 -5.91 15.83 0.61
C ARG A 287 -7.17 15.92 -0.26
N SER A 288 -8.14 15.02 -0.03
CA SER A 288 -9.41 15.07 -0.76
C SER A 288 -10.17 16.37 -0.50
N GLU A 289 -10.99 16.81 -1.45
CA GLU A 289 -11.83 18.01 -1.31
C GLU A 289 -12.69 17.97 -0.04
N ALA A 290 -13.22 16.81 0.29
CA ALA A 290 -14.00 16.61 1.50
C ALA A 290 -13.19 16.92 2.77
N LEU A 291 -11.91 16.52 2.82
CA LEU A 291 -11.03 16.80 3.95
C LEU A 291 -10.58 18.27 4.00
N GLN A 292 -10.29 18.86 2.84
CA GLN A 292 -9.97 20.29 2.73
C GLN A 292 -11.12 21.15 3.23
N LYS A 293 -12.37 20.80 2.91
CA LYS A 293 -13.58 21.49 3.42
C LYS A 293 -13.81 21.25 4.92
N ARG A 294 -13.67 20.00 5.38
CA ARG A 294 -14.00 19.62 6.76
C ARG A 294 -12.95 20.09 7.78
N ASN A 295 -11.68 20.08 7.39
CA ASN A 295 -10.56 20.44 8.25
C ASN A 295 -9.50 21.20 7.43
N PRO A 296 -9.76 22.48 7.09
CA PRO A 296 -8.89 23.27 6.23
C PRO A 296 -7.51 23.49 6.87
N LEU A 297 -6.46 23.37 6.07
CA LEU A 297 -5.10 23.73 6.49
C LEU A 297 -4.78 25.16 6.08
N LYS A 298 -3.92 25.82 6.87
CA LYS A 298 -3.35 27.12 6.52
C LYS A 298 -2.22 26.91 5.51
N VAL A 299 -2.58 26.87 4.22
CA VAL A 299 -1.69 26.63 3.07
C VAL A 299 -1.96 27.65 1.98
N ASP A 300 -1.05 27.76 1.02
CA ASP A 300 -1.18 28.69 -0.12
C ASP A 300 -2.11 28.15 -1.22
N LEU A 301 -2.10 26.83 -1.44
CA LEU A 301 -2.88 26.17 -2.49
C LEU A 301 -3.62 24.94 -1.95
N ASN A 302 -4.87 24.77 -2.38
CA ASN A 302 -5.67 23.57 -2.14
C ASN A 302 -5.91 22.87 -3.47
N ILE A 303 -5.16 21.81 -3.75
CA ILE A 303 -5.23 21.08 -5.02
C ILE A 303 -5.30 19.58 -4.67
N PRO A 304 -6.50 18.99 -4.61
CA PRO A 304 -6.64 17.56 -4.35
C PRO A 304 -5.77 16.73 -5.28
N TYR A 305 -5.13 15.68 -4.77
CA TYR A 305 -4.21 14.85 -5.58
C TYR A 305 -4.81 14.40 -6.91
N ALA A 306 -6.09 14.01 -6.92
CA ALA A 306 -6.80 13.58 -8.12
C ALA A 306 -6.90 14.65 -9.22
N LYS A 307 -6.75 15.93 -8.87
CA LYS A 307 -6.80 17.09 -9.78
C LYS A 307 -5.43 17.70 -10.03
N LEU A 308 -4.35 17.11 -9.52
CA LEU A 308 -3.00 17.67 -9.62
C LEU A 308 -2.55 17.80 -11.08
N SER A 309 -2.80 16.78 -11.90
CA SER A 309 -2.45 16.75 -13.32
C SER A 309 -3.15 17.84 -14.13
N GLU A 310 -4.44 18.06 -13.87
CA GLU A 310 -5.27 19.10 -14.51
C GLU A 310 -4.86 20.52 -14.10
N ASN A 311 -4.21 20.67 -12.95
CA ASN A 311 -3.84 21.97 -12.37
C ASN A 311 -2.34 22.23 -12.44
N ILE A 312 -1.63 21.58 -13.37
CA ILE A 312 -0.17 21.66 -13.46
C ILE A 312 0.33 23.07 -13.81
N ASP A 313 -0.47 23.84 -14.56
CA ASP A 313 -0.12 25.19 -15.01
C ASP A 313 -0.05 26.22 -13.87
N ILE A 314 -0.60 25.89 -12.70
CA ILE A 314 -0.51 26.70 -11.49
C ILE A 314 0.93 26.70 -10.95
N PHE A 315 1.71 25.65 -11.23
CA PHE A 315 3.06 25.47 -10.71
C PHE A 315 4.10 26.24 -11.55
N LYS A 316 5.02 26.92 -10.88
CA LYS A 316 6.08 27.74 -11.49
C LYS A 316 7.47 27.21 -11.08
N LYS A 317 8.42 27.23 -12.03
CA LYS A 317 9.77 26.65 -11.86
C LYS A 317 10.67 27.40 -10.89
N ASP A 318 10.38 28.68 -10.65
CA ASP A 318 11.15 29.54 -9.76
C ASP A 318 10.75 29.39 -8.28
N LYS A 319 9.72 28.59 -7.98
CA LYS A 319 9.19 28.33 -6.64
C LYS A 319 9.56 26.94 -6.14
N GLU A 320 9.49 26.78 -4.82
CA GLU A 320 9.66 25.50 -4.12
C GLU A 320 8.31 25.10 -3.52
N TYR A 321 7.92 23.83 -3.65
CA TYR A 321 6.63 23.34 -3.22
C TYR A 321 6.78 22.34 -2.09
N LEU A 322 6.02 22.53 -1.01
CA LEU A 322 5.89 21.55 0.06
C LEU A 322 4.46 21.02 0.07
N LEU A 323 4.31 19.76 -0.33
CA LEU A 323 3.03 19.10 -0.49
C LEU A 323 2.64 18.39 0.80
N ILE A 324 1.40 18.56 1.23
CA ILE A 324 0.92 18.11 2.53
C ILE A 324 -0.24 17.14 2.36
N CYS A 325 -0.14 16.00 3.03
CA CYS A 325 -1.26 15.09 3.23
C CYS A 325 -1.20 14.47 4.62
N GLU A 326 -2.17 13.63 4.99
CA GLU A 326 -2.28 13.15 6.37
C GLU A 326 -1.12 12.25 6.83
N PHE A 327 -0.65 11.33 5.97
CA PHE A 327 0.42 10.38 6.31
C PHE A 327 1.69 10.56 5.47
N GLY A 328 1.77 11.59 4.65
CA GLY A 328 2.89 11.83 3.75
C GLY A 328 2.89 10.98 2.46
N VAL A 329 1.94 10.04 2.30
CA VAL A 329 1.92 9.11 1.14
C VAL A 329 1.45 9.80 -0.14
N LEU A 330 0.25 10.39 -0.14
CA LEU A 330 -0.26 11.12 -1.31
C LEU A 330 0.55 12.37 -1.63
N SER A 331 1.08 13.07 -0.61
CA SER A 331 1.95 14.22 -0.86
C SER A 331 3.27 13.79 -1.48
N GLU A 332 3.74 12.58 -1.19
CA GLU A 332 4.90 12.02 -1.87
C GLU A 332 4.62 11.65 -3.32
N ASP A 333 3.48 11.00 -3.61
CA ASP A 333 3.07 10.71 -4.99
C ASP A 333 2.99 12.01 -5.81
N ALA A 334 2.33 13.03 -5.24
CA ALA A 334 2.21 14.35 -5.84
C ALA A 334 3.57 15.03 -6.06
N ALA A 335 4.44 15.02 -5.05
CA ALA A 335 5.77 15.62 -5.15
C ALA A 335 6.64 14.90 -6.19
N SER A 336 6.53 13.56 -6.28
CA SER A 336 7.20 12.75 -7.29
C SER A 336 6.75 13.12 -8.71
N GLU A 337 5.45 13.30 -8.93
CA GLU A 337 4.93 13.73 -10.24
C GLU A 337 5.45 15.12 -10.62
N LEU A 338 5.44 16.07 -9.68
CA LEU A 338 5.96 17.42 -9.90
C LEU A 338 7.47 17.41 -10.19
N ARG A 339 8.26 16.62 -9.46
CA ARG A 339 9.70 16.48 -9.71
C ARG A 339 10.00 15.89 -11.09
N LYS A 340 9.23 14.89 -11.54
CA LYS A 340 9.36 14.32 -12.91
C LYS A 340 9.10 15.37 -13.99
N LYS A 341 8.22 16.32 -13.72
CA LYS A 341 7.96 17.46 -14.61
C LYS A 341 8.98 18.59 -14.45
N GLY A 342 9.99 18.45 -13.58
CA GLY A 342 11.08 19.40 -13.35
C GLY A 342 10.78 20.49 -12.33
N PHE A 343 9.80 20.33 -11.44
CA PHE A 343 9.54 21.29 -10.35
C PHE A 343 10.32 20.92 -9.09
N LYS A 344 10.63 21.90 -8.25
CA LYS A 344 11.20 21.66 -6.92
C LYS A 344 10.07 21.35 -5.94
N ALA A 345 9.89 20.08 -5.59
CA ALA A 345 8.78 19.64 -4.76
C ALA A 345 9.23 18.62 -3.70
N GLU A 346 8.84 18.86 -2.45
CA GLU A 346 9.04 18.01 -1.29
C GLU A 346 7.69 17.62 -0.67
N SER A 347 7.68 16.55 0.12
CA SER A 347 6.46 16.06 0.78
C SER A 347 6.59 16.09 2.30
N ILE A 348 5.47 16.29 2.97
CA ILE A 348 5.36 16.24 4.42
C ILE A 348 4.01 15.65 4.84
N ASP A 349 3.99 15.02 6.02
CA ASP A 349 2.76 14.62 6.69
C ASP A 349 2.17 15.77 7.54
N ILE A 350 0.89 15.67 7.88
CA ILE A 350 0.15 16.75 8.55
C ILE A 350 0.71 17.07 9.94
N ASN A 351 1.20 16.06 10.67
CA ASN A 351 1.71 16.25 12.03
C ASN A 351 3.05 17.00 11.98
N ALA A 352 3.94 16.62 11.06
CA ALA A 352 5.18 17.32 10.82
C ALA A 352 4.94 18.75 10.28
N PHE A 353 3.92 18.96 9.44
CA PHE A 353 3.54 20.29 8.97
C PHE A 353 3.05 21.20 10.10
N GLN A 354 2.20 20.69 10.99
CA GLN A 354 1.71 21.47 12.14
C GLN A 354 2.84 21.89 13.08
N LYS A 355 3.82 21.00 13.32
CA LYS A 355 5.03 21.36 14.07
C LYS A 355 5.90 22.38 13.34
N HIS A 356 5.96 22.34 12.01
CA HIS A 356 6.74 23.29 11.22
C HIS A 356 6.18 24.72 11.28
N LEU A 357 4.87 24.86 11.50
CA LEU A 357 4.19 26.17 11.65
C LEU A 357 4.32 26.76 13.07
N GLN A 358 4.71 25.96 14.07
CA GLN A 358 5.04 26.40 15.42
C GLN A 358 6.49 26.90 15.45
#